data_AF-A0A535YWR7-F1
#
_entry.id   AF-A0A535YWR7-F1
#
_cell.length_a   1.000
_cell.length_b   1.000
_cell.length_c   1.000
_cell.angle_alpha   90.00
_cell.angle_beta   90.00
_cell.angle_gamma   90.00
#
_symmetry.space_group_name_H-M   'P 1'
#
loop_
_entity.id
_entity.type
_entity.pdbx_description
1 polymer ?
#
loop_
_entity_poly.entity_id
_entity_poly.type
_entity_poly.pdbx_seq_one_letter_code
_entity_poly.pdbx_strand_id
1 'polypeptide(L)'
;MTIAREAPRHYESAVRAMSEAAAEAELTHAPVRLAYSEMAALDGILARLEELRLVEEREVPDDILELVVGFADRHDAELAERVRRIDAGTPAELNAVHDALFEAQGRVMLRLAELRRVPNWQDLDLTLEPGDDEAA
;
A
#
# COMPACT_ATOMS: atom_id res chain seq x y z
N MET A 1 -29.49 21.64 51.92
CA MET A 1 -29.28 22.02 50.51
C MET A 1 -28.22 21.09 49.94
N THR A 2 -28.66 20.02 49.28
CA THR A 2 -27.79 18.94 48.81
C THR A 2 -27.27 19.33 47.42
N ILE A 3 -25.97 19.63 47.31
CA ILE A 3 -25.33 19.75 46.00
C ILE A 3 -25.26 18.34 45.43
N ALA A 4 -26.12 18.05 44.45
CA ALA A 4 -26.10 16.80 43.73
C ALA A 4 -24.72 16.65 43.06
N ARG A 5 -23.99 15.60 43.44
CA ARG A 5 -22.79 15.11 42.74
C ARG A 5 -23.21 14.53 41.38
N GLU A 6 -23.55 15.38 40.41
CA GLU A 6 -23.79 14.97 39.01
C GLU A 6 -22.50 14.91 38.17
N ALA A 7 -21.43 15.57 38.62
CA ALA A 7 -20.15 15.67 37.92
C ALA A 7 -19.44 14.33 37.56
N PRO A 8 -19.46 13.25 38.38
CA PRO A 8 -18.69 12.04 38.05
C PRO A 8 -19.24 11.28 36.84
N ARG A 9 -20.57 11.19 36.71
CA ARG A 9 -21.23 10.44 35.65
C ARG A 9 -21.09 11.12 34.29
N HIS A 10 -21.14 12.45 34.26
CA HIS A 10 -20.95 13.22 33.03
C HIS A 10 -19.50 13.18 32.53
N TYR A 11 -18.52 13.16 33.43
CA TYR A 11 -17.12 13.00 33.08
C TYR A 11 -16.84 11.60 32.52
N GLU A 12 -17.30 10.54 33.19
CA GLU A 12 -17.14 9.16 32.71
C GLU A 12 -17.83 8.93 31.35
N SER A 13 -19.02 9.51 31.14
CA SER A 13 -19.69 9.44 29.84
C SER A 13 -18.96 10.22 28.75
N ALA A 14 -18.37 11.37 29.07
CA ALA A 14 -17.60 12.17 28.11
C ALA A 14 -16.30 11.46 27.71
N VAL A 15 -15.58 10.88 28.68
CA VAL A 15 -14.36 10.09 28.41
C VAL A 15 -14.68 8.89 27.52
N ARG A 16 -15.79 8.18 27.79
CA ARG A 16 -16.23 7.05 26.97
C ARG A 16 -16.56 7.48 25.55
N ALA A 17 -17.34 8.55 25.38
CA ALA A 17 -17.67 9.09 24.06
C ALA A 17 -16.42 9.54 23.28
N MET A 18 -15.43 10.13 23.96
CA MET A 18 -14.15 10.47 23.34
C MET A 18 -13.36 9.24 22.91
N SER A 19 -13.33 8.18 23.73
CA SER A 19 -12.66 6.92 23.39
C SER A 19 -13.34 6.22 22.21
N GLU A 20 -14.67 6.21 22.17
CA GLU A 20 -15.46 5.66 21.05
C GLU A 20 -15.21 6.45 19.76
N ALA A 21 -15.25 7.79 19.82
CA ALA A 21 -14.94 8.64 18.68
C ALA A 21 -13.49 8.48 18.18
N ALA A 22 -12.53 8.31 19.10
CA ALA A 22 -11.14 8.05 18.73
C ALA A 22 -10.97 6.67 18.06
N ALA A 23 -11.67 5.64 18.55
CA ALA A 23 -11.66 4.32 17.93
C ALA A 23 -12.29 4.34 16.52
N GLU A 24 -13.40 5.06 16.35
CA GLU A 24 -14.06 5.22 15.05
C GLU A 24 -13.17 5.99 14.04
N ALA A 25 -12.51 7.06 14.50
CA ALA A 25 -11.54 7.79 13.69
C ALA A 25 -10.36 6.89 13.30
N GLU A 26 -9.82 6.11 14.23
CA GLU A 26 -8.73 5.18 13.96
C GLU A 26 -9.12 4.10 12.95
N LEU A 27 -10.31 3.50 13.08
CA LEU A 27 -10.83 2.54 12.09
C LEU A 27 -10.95 3.15 10.69
N THR A 28 -11.27 4.44 10.61
CA THR A 28 -11.38 5.16 9.33
C THR A 28 -10.01 5.43 8.71
N HIS A 29 -9.01 5.77 9.52
CA HIS A 29 -7.68 6.16 9.03
C HIS A 29 -6.70 4.99 8.88
N ALA A 30 -6.87 3.91 9.65
CA ALA A 30 -5.97 2.76 9.66
C ALA A 30 -5.77 2.13 8.27
N PRO A 31 -6.81 1.92 7.43
CA PRO A 31 -6.63 1.36 6.08
C PRO A 31 -5.75 2.25 5.19
N VAL A 32 -5.93 3.57 5.29
CA VAL A 32 -5.14 4.55 4.52
C VAL A 32 -3.69 4.52 4.97
N ARG A 33 -3.42 4.54 6.28
CA ARG A 33 -2.05 4.45 6.80
C ARG A 33 -1.37 3.15 6.42
N LEU A 34 -2.09 2.03 6.49
CA LEU A 34 -1.59 0.73 6.08
C LEU A 34 -1.16 0.77 4.62
N ALA A 35 -2.00 1.26 3.72
CA ALA A 35 -1.66 1.34 2.30
C ALA A 35 -0.47 2.29 2.03
N TYR A 36 -0.32 3.39 2.78
CA TYR A 36 0.91 4.20 2.72
C TYR A 36 2.16 3.45 3.20
N SER A 37 2.03 2.64 4.26
CA SER A 37 3.16 1.83 4.72
C SER A 37 3.52 0.73 3.73
N GLU A 38 2.53 0.15 3.05
CA GLU A 38 2.73 -0.82 1.96
C GLU A 38 3.49 -0.17 0.79
N MET A 39 3.08 1.03 0.35
CA MET A 39 3.81 1.81 -0.68
C MET A 39 5.26 2.08 -0.27
N ALA A 40 5.50 2.60 0.93
CA ALA A 40 6.85 2.92 1.38
C ALA A 40 7.75 1.68 1.45
N ALA A 41 7.20 0.52 1.81
CA ALA A 41 7.93 -0.74 1.79
C ALA A 41 8.29 -1.16 0.36
N LEU A 42 7.34 -1.10 -0.57
CA LEU A 42 7.56 -1.40 -1.98
C LEU A 42 8.59 -0.47 -2.63
N ASP A 43 8.49 0.84 -2.38
CA ASP A 43 9.46 1.83 -2.88
C ASP A 43 10.88 1.53 -2.39
N GLY A 44 11.03 1.13 -1.12
CA GLY A 44 12.32 0.73 -0.55
C GLY A 44 12.90 -0.52 -1.19
N ILE A 45 12.08 -1.51 -1.51
CA ILE A 45 12.53 -2.72 -2.22
C ILE A 45 12.91 -2.39 -3.66
N LEU A 46 12.07 -1.65 -4.38
CA LEU A 46 12.32 -1.25 -5.77
C LEU A 46 13.60 -0.42 -5.90
N ALA A 47 13.88 0.48 -4.96
CA ALA A 47 15.13 1.23 -4.93
C ALA A 47 16.36 0.31 -4.86
N ARG A 48 16.32 -0.75 -4.03
CA ARG A 48 17.42 -1.73 -3.95
C ARG A 48 17.56 -2.55 -5.22
N LEU A 49 16.45 -2.92 -5.86
CA LEU A 49 16.51 -3.61 -7.16
C LEU A 49 17.08 -2.72 -8.26
N GLU A 50 16.77 -1.43 -8.24
CA GLU A 50 17.35 -0.47 -9.20
C GLU A 50 18.86 -0.31 -8.97
N GLU A 51 19.34 -0.26 -7.72
CA GLU A 51 20.77 -0.25 -7.42
C GLU A 51 21.50 -1.47 -8.02
N LEU A 52 20.90 -2.66 -7.91
CA LEU A 52 21.43 -3.88 -8.52
C LEU A 52 21.42 -3.84 -10.05
N ARG A 53 20.33 -3.34 -10.63
CA ARG A 53 20.21 -3.15 -12.08
C ARG A 53 21.28 -2.20 -12.62
N LEU A 54 21.61 -1.13 -11.89
CA LEU A 54 22.64 -0.16 -12.27
C LEU A 54 24.06 -0.75 -12.28
N VAL A 55 24.31 -1.80 -11.51
CA VAL A 55 25.57 -2.57 -11.54
C VAL A 55 25.51 -3.78 -12.46
N GLU A 56 24.50 -3.84 -13.33
CA GLU A 56 24.25 -4.93 -14.30
C GLU A 56 24.04 -6.31 -13.67
N GLU A 57 23.64 -6.35 -12.39
CA GLU A 57 23.26 -7.60 -11.75
C GLU A 57 21.98 -8.16 -12.40
N ARG A 58 21.95 -9.48 -12.62
CA ARG A 58 20.85 -10.14 -13.33
C ARG A 58 19.96 -10.96 -12.40
N GLU A 59 20.51 -11.39 -11.29
CA GLU A 59 19.83 -12.24 -10.32
C GLU A 59 19.53 -11.44 -9.05
N VAL A 60 18.36 -11.69 -8.44
CA VAL A 60 18.03 -11.08 -7.17
C VAL A 60 18.76 -11.81 -6.04
N PRO A 61 19.56 -11.11 -5.21
CA PRO A 61 20.15 -11.70 -4.02
C PRO A 61 19.11 -12.25 -3.05
N ASP A 62 19.42 -13.37 -2.40
CA ASP A 62 18.50 -14.06 -1.48
C ASP A 62 17.95 -13.13 -0.38
N ASP A 63 18.77 -12.22 0.16
CA ASP A 63 18.33 -11.29 1.22
C ASP A 63 17.25 -10.31 0.73
N ILE A 64 17.30 -9.90 -0.54
CA ILE A 64 16.26 -9.06 -1.14
C ILE A 64 15.04 -9.92 -1.48
N LEU A 65 15.25 -11.13 -1.99
CA LEU A 65 14.16 -12.05 -2.30
C LEU A 65 13.36 -12.40 -1.05
N GLU A 66 14.02 -12.62 0.10
CA GLU A 66 13.37 -12.81 1.40
C GLU A 66 12.50 -11.62 1.81
N LEU A 67 12.95 -10.38 1.54
CA LEU A 67 12.15 -9.19 1.80
C LEU A 67 10.90 -9.13 0.91
N VAL A 68 11.05 -9.47 -0.37
CA VAL A 68 9.95 -9.53 -1.34
C VAL A 68 8.92 -10.57 -0.91
N VAL A 69 9.37 -11.80 -0.62
CA VAL A 69 8.50 -12.89 -0.15
C VAL A 69 7.80 -12.51 1.15
N GLY A 70 8.55 -11.98 2.11
CA GLY A 70 7.99 -11.58 3.40
C GLY A 70 6.95 -10.46 3.28
N PHE A 71 7.17 -9.50 2.38
CA PHE A 71 6.17 -8.48 2.06
C PHE A 71 4.93 -9.14 1.42
N ALA A 72 5.13 -9.95 0.39
CA ALA A 72 4.07 -10.56 -0.39
C ALA A 72 3.16 -11.45 0.48
N ASP A 73 3.74 -12.32 1.30
CA ASP A 73 2.99 -13.21 2.20
C ASP A 73 2.09 -12.46 3.20
N ARG A 74 2.48 -11.24 3.58
CA ARG A 74 1.72 -10.42 4.54
C ARG A 74 0.66 -9.55 3.87
N HIS A 75 0.93 -9.06 2.66
CA HIS A 75 0.19 -7.93 2.09
C HIS A 75 -0.40 -8.21 0.70
N ASP A 76 0.18 -9.10 -0.09
CA ASP A 76 -0.18 -9.29 -1.49
C ASP A 76 -0.02 -10.76 -1.94
N ALA A 77 -1.15 -11.49 -1.88
CA ALA A 77 -1.20 -12.90 -2.29
C ALA A 77 -0.91 -13.12 -3.79
N GLU A 78 -1.21 -12.12 -4.63
CA GLU A 78 -0.94 -12.21 -6.07
C GLU A 78 0.57 -12.08 -6.33
N LEU A 79 1.23 -11.14 -5.67
CA LEU A 79 2.69 -11.04 -5.68
C LEU A 79 3.32 -12.31 -5.14
N ALA A 80 2.80 -12.89 -4.05
CA ALA A 80 3.35 -14.11 -3.45
C ALA A 80 3.32 -15.27 -4.44
N GLU A 81 2.20 -15.46 -5.14
CA GLU A 81 2.08 -16.48 -6.18
C GLU A 81 3.03 -16.22 -7.36
N ARG A 82 3.22 -14.96 -7.73
CA ARG A 82 4.08 -14.59 -8.85
C ARG A 82 5.56 -14.82 -8.54
N VAL A 83 6.00 -14.44 -7.34
CA VAL A 83 7.36 -14.65 -6.84
C VAL A 83 7.67 -16.14 -6.74
N ARG A 84 6.74 -16.96 -6.23
CA ARG A 84 6.88 -18.43 -6.22
C ARG A 84 7.11 -19.03 -7.61
N ARG A 85 6.48 -18.46 -8.64
CA ARG A 85 6.67 -18.91 -10.03
C ARG A 85 8.01 -18.49 -10.61
N ILE A 86 8.50 -17.30 -10.24
CA ILE A 86 9.81 -16.79 -10.66
C ILE A 86 10.94 -17.63 -10.03
N ASP A 87 10.79 -17.99 -8.76
CA ASP A 87 11.78 -18.74 -7.96
C ASP A 87 11.67 -20.28 -8.12
N ALA A 88 10.97 -20.78 -9.14
CA ALA A 88 10.62 -22.21 -9.28
C ALA A 88 11.79 -23.13 -9.69
N GLY A 89 12.97 -22.96 -9.10
CA GLY A 89 14.16 -23.80 -9.28
C GLY A 89 15.29 -23.16 -10.09
N THR A 90 15.22 -21.85 -10.31
CA THR A 90 16.29 -21.03 -10.91
C THR A 90 16.43 -19.75 -10.11
N PRO A 91 17.65 -19.16 -10.04
CA PRO A 91 17.82 -17.83 -9.46
C PRO A 91 16.81 -16.85 -10.04
N ALA A 92 16.14 -16.10 -9.16
CA ALA A 92 15.07 -15.19 -9.56
C ALA A 92 15.64 -14.07 -10.45
N GLU A 93 15.14 -13.96 -11.68
CA GLU A 93 15.57 -12.90 -12.59
C GLU A 93 15.13 -11.53 -12.07
N LEU A 94 16.08 -10.58 -11.99
CA LEU A 94 15.87 -9.25 -11.43
C LEU A 94 14.71 -8.52 -12.09
N ASN A 95 14.64 -8.53 -13.42
CA ASN A 95 13.58 -7.84 -14.16
C ASN A 95 12.20 -8.45 -13.86
N ALA A 96 12.10 -9.77 -13.74
CA ALA A 96 10.83 -10.44 -13.44
C ALA A 96 10.32 -10.09 -12.04
N VAL A 97 11.22 -10.02 -11.05
CA VAL A 97 10.88 -9.61 -9.68
C VAL A 97 10.52 -8.12 -9.63
N HIS A 98 11.27 -7.27 -10.34
CA HIS A 98 11.01 -5.84 -10.44
C HIS A 98 9.62 -5.57 -11.04
N ASP A 99 9.28 -6.20 -12.17
CA ASP A 99 7.97 -6.05 -12.81
C ASP A 99 6.83 -6.49 -11.89
N ALA A 100 6.99 -7.62 -11.18
CA ALA A 100 6.00 -8.11 -10.23
C ALA A 100 5.77 -7.13 -9.07
N LEU A 101 6.83 -6.51 -8.55
CA LEU A 101 6.74 -5.49 -7.51
C LEU A 101 6.11 -4.19 -8.01
N PHE A 102 6.41 -3.79 -9.25
CA PHE A 102 5.82 -2.61 -9.86
C PHE A 102 4.30 -2.77 -10.02
N GLU A 103 3.84 -3.94 -10.43
CA GLU A 103 2.41 -4.26 -10.47
C GLU A 103 1.77 -4.27 -9.07
N ALA A 104 2.46 -4.80 -8.05
CA ALA A 104 2.00 -4.75 -6.66
C ALA A 104 1.84 -3.31 -6.17
N GLN A 105 2.82 -2.45 -6.48
CA GLN A 105 2.74 -1.02 -6.18
C GLN A 105 1.54 -0.37 -6.87
N GLY A 106 1.29 -0.70 -8.13
CA GLY A 106 0.10 -0.27 -8.86
C GLY A 106 -1.21 -0.67 -8.16
N ARG A 107 -1.35 -1.91 -7.69
CA ARG A 107 -2.52 -2.36 -6.91
C ARG A 107 -2.72 -1.55 -5.63
N VAL A 108 -1.63 -1.27 -4.90
CA VAL A 108 -1.70 -0.45 -3.68
C VAL A 108 -2.10 1.00 -4.00
N MET A 109 -1.62 1.57 -5.11
CA MET A 109 -2.02 2.91 -5.56
C MET A 109 -3.52 2.98 -5.88
N LEU A 110 -4.07 1.97 -6.56
CA LEU A 110 -5.50 1.91 -6.85
C LEU A 110 -6.32 1.83 -5.56
N ARG A 111 -5.92 0.94 -4.63
CA ARG A 111 -6.54 0.85 -3.30
C ARG A 111 -6.49 2.17 -2.53
N LEU A 112 -5.36 2.90 -2.59
CA LEU A 112 -5.25 4.22 -1.96
C LEU A 112 -6.23 5.24 -2.54
N ALA A 113 -6.39 5.26 -3.86
CA ALA A 113 -7.31 6.16 -4.54
C ALA A 113 -8.76 5.87 -4.14
N GLU A 114 -9.16 4.59 -4.11
CA GLU A 114 -10.48 4.15 -3.62
C GLU A 114 -10.72 4.60 -2.17
N LEU A 115 -9.76 4.33 -1.28
CA LEU A 115 -9.87 4.69 0.14
C LEU A 115 -9.98 6.21 0.34
N ARG A 116 -9.31 7.01 -0.50
CA ARG A 116 -9.35 8.47 -0.44
C ARG A 116 -10.50 9.08 -1.23
N ARG A 117 -11.27 8.28 -1.99
CA ARG A 117 -12.32 8.75 -2.91
C ARG A 117 -11.80 9.79 -3.90
N VAL A 118 -10.59 9.61 -4.37
CA VAL A 118 -9.97 10.46 -5.41
C VAL A 118 -10.04 9.69 -6.73
N PRO A 119 -10.39 10.32 -7.86
CA PRO A 119 -10.32 9.67 -9.16
C PRO A 119 -8.93 9.08 -9.38
N ASN A 120 -8.86 7.82 -9.78
CA ASN A 120 -7.59 7.18 -10.09
C ASN A 120 -7.23 7.39 -11.57
N TRP A 121 -5.99 7.09 -11.95
CA TRP A 121 -5.51 7.29 -13.32
C TRP A 121 -6.18 6.37 -14.36
N GLN A 122 -6.71 5.21 -13.95
CA GLN A 122 -7.51 4.34 -14.83
C GLN A 122 -8.88 4.98 -15.11
N ASP A 123 -9.44 5.73 -14.16
CA ASP A 123 -10.68 6.49 -14.36
C ASP A 123 -10.44 7.70 -15.28
N LEU A 124 -9.24 8.30 -15.23
CA LEU A 124 -8.85 9.44 -16.07
C LEU A 124 -8.73 9.05 -17.56
N ASP A 125 -8.26 7.83 -17.86
CA ASP A 125 -8.15 7.32 -19.23
C ASP A 125 -9.52 7.14 -19.91
N LEU A 126 -10.59 6.97 -19.11
CA LEU A 126 -11.97 6.94 -19.58
C LEU A 126 -12.62 8.32 -19.72
N THR A 127 -12.01 9.36 -19.15
CA THR A 127 -12.54 10.75 -19.21
C THR A 127 -11.81 11.63 -20.22
N LEU A 128 -10.63 11.22 -20.68
CA LEU A 128 -9.94 11.86 -21.78
C LEU A 128 -10.43 11.25 -23.10
N GLU A 129 -11.55 11.73 -23.62
CA GLU A 129 -11.80 11.60 -25.07
C GLU A 129 -10.58 12.17 -25.80
N PRO A 130 -10.07 11.53 -26.86
CA PRO A 130 -9.00 12.11 -27.66
C PRO A 130 -9.51 13.46 -28.18
N GLY A 131 -9.03 14.54 -27.57
CA GLY A 131 -9.29 15.88 -28.08
C GLY A 131 -8.71 15.94 -29.49
N ASP A 132 -9.53 16.38 -30.44
CA ASP A 132 -9.20 16.69 -31.84
C ASP A 132 -8.15 17.84 -31.94
N ASP A 133 -7.04 17.76 -31.22
CA ASP A 133 -5.95 18.74 -31.22
C ASP A 133 -4.68 18.14 -31.84
N GLU A 134 -4.84 17.37 -32.91
CA GLU A 134 -3.76 17.14 -33.89
C GLU A 134 -4.22 17.62 -35.28
N ALA A 135 -4.58 18.90 -35.37
CA ALA A 135 -4.75 19.60 -36.63
C ALA A 135 -4.30 21.06 -36.54
N ALA A 136 -2.97 21.29 -36.60
CA ALA A 136 -2.37 22.49 -37.19
C ALA A 136 -0.87 22.32 -37.42
#